data_AF-A0A915ZNM7-F1
#
_entry.id   AF-A0A915ZNM7-F1
#
_cell.length_a   1.000
_cell.length_b   1.000
_cell.length_c   1.000
_cell.angle_alpha   90.00
_cell.angle_beta   90.00
_cell.angle_gamma   90.00
#
_symmetry.space_group_name_H-M   'P 1'
#
loop_
_entity.id
_entity.type
_entity.pdbx_description
1 polymer ?
#
loop_
_entity_poly.entity_id
_entity_poly.type
_entity_poly.pdbx_seq_one_letter_code
_entity_poly.pdbx_strand_id
1 'polypeptide(L)'
;MTKASGHGHEIIQEKPTSRFCKFSDNELGVLQLHLKCLFFRTRVINKQIINELVRSLFPNIEMNGMSDLATLHTWALRSYRDYNMIIRRELRNLVPEFIRKYRLSESRQLTTQQISEYITEKVWMSFLKRHMDVIDEKKTFKDQPRNTTAFTKFIHSAFNLFIQENLLGKEVNDTVKNLNYLTVDMKVYTANGNDILQRIDIRSLLNLDRQ
;
A
#
# COMPACT_ATOMS: atom_id res chain seq x y z
N MET A 1 50.82 -43.88 -16.12
CA MET A 1 49.49 -43.80 -16.75
C MET A 1 48.66 -44.88 -16.04
N THR A 2 47.55 -44.63 -15.34
CA THR A 2 46.39 -43.80 -15.69
C THR A 2 45.50 -43.58 -14.44
N LYS A 3 45.08 -42.32 -14.27
CA LYS A 3 43.85 -41.77 -13.63
C LYS A 3 43.53 -41.99 -12.14
N ALA A 4 43.60 -40.87 -11.42
CA ALA A 4 42.96 -40.59 -10.14
C ALA A 4 41.43 -40.56 -10.28
N SER A 5 40.74 -41.21 -9.33
CA SER A 5 39.31 -41.01 -9.06
C SER A 5 39.13 -39.77 -8.19
N GLY A 6 38.77 -38.65 -8.82
CA GLY A 6 38.19 -37.50 -8.13
C GLY A 6 36.68 -37.54 -8.29
N HIS A 7 35.94 -38.02 -7.29
CA HIS A 7 34.52 -37.75 -7.17
C HIS A 7 34.35 -36.31 -6.70
N GLY A 8 34.25 -35.39 -7.65
CA GLY A 8 33.71 -34.06 -7.38
C GLY A 8 32.20 -34.20 -7.20
N HIS A 9 31.73 -34.28 -5.96
CA HIS A 9 30.35 -33.98 -5.66
C HIS A 9 30.14 -32.49 -5.97
N GLU A 10 29.59 -32.18 -7.16
CA GLU A 10 28.92 -30.90 -7.36
C GLU A 10 27.74 -30.86 -6.39
N ILE A 11 27.95 -30.16 -5.27
CA ILE A 11 26.85 -29.69 -4.44
C ILE A 11 26.15 -28.64 -5.28
N ILE A 12 25.12 -29.06 -6.02
CA ILE A 12 24.12 -28.15 -6.55
C ILE A 12 23.50 -27.52 -5.31
N GLN A 13 23.95 -26.30 -4.96
CA GLN A 13 23.21 -25.46 -4.04
C GLN A 13 21.85 -25.23 -4.69
N GLU A 14 20.85 -25.97 -4.23
CA GLU A 14 19.46 -25.62 -4.47
C GLU A 14 19.32 -24.15 -4.10
N LYS A 15 19.14 -23.31 -5.12
CA LYS A 15 18.65 -21.95 -4.91
C LYS A 15 17.45 -22.06 -3.98
N PRO A 16 17.30 -21.16 -3.00
CA PRO A 16 16.14 -21.19 -2.13
C PRO A 16 14.92 -21.26 -3.03
N THR A 17 14.19 -22.37 -2.97
CA THR A 17 12.89 -22.48 -3.61
C THR A 17 12.10 -21.30 -3.10
N SER A 18 11.60 -20.49 -4.04
CA SER A 18 10.80 -19.32 -3.75
C SER A 18 9.87 -19.61 -2.57
N ARG A 19 9.67 -18.60 -1.71
CA ARG A 19 8.78 -18.67 -0.53
C ARG A 19 7.36 -19.15 -0.89
N PHE A 20 7.04 -19.16 -2.18
CA PHE A 20 5.85 -19.74 -2.77
C PHE A 20 6.28 -20.68 -3.91
N CYS A 21 6.01 -21.98 -3.79
CA CYS A 21 6.43 -22.99 -4.77
C CYS A 21 5.93 -22.72 -6.22
N LYS A 22 4.97 -21.82 -6.40
CA LYS A 22 4.33 -21.48 -7.69
C LYS A 22 4.72 -20.15 -8.30
N PHE A 23 5.43 -19.28 -7.57
CA PHE A 23 5.83 -17.97 -8.07
C PHE A 23 7.34 -17.86 -8.10
N SER A 24 7.91 -17.45 -9.23
CA SER A 24 9.28 -16.98 -9.29
C SER A 24 9.46 -15.67 -8.51
N ASP A 25 10.70 -15.35 -8.13
CA ASP A 25 11.01 -14.07 -7.47
C ASP A 25 10.57 -12.86 -8.30
N ASN A 26 10.64 -12.98 -9.63
CA ASN A 26 10.23 -11.91 -10.54
C ASN A 26 8.71 -11.70 -10.51
N GLU A 27 7.93 -12.79 -10.49
CA GLU A 27 6.46 -12.72 -10.36
C GLU A 27 6.05 -12.18 -8.98
N LEU A 28 6.76 -12.55 -7.91
CA LEU A 28 6.56 -11.95 -6.59
C LEU A 28 6.87 -10.45 -6.58
N GLY A 29 7.91 -10.02 -7.31
CA GLY A 29 8.23 -8.60 -7.50
C GLY A 29 7.11 -7.86 -8.23
N VAL A 30 6.56 -8.44 -9.29
CA VAL A 30 5.41 -7.89 -10.03
C VAL A 30 4.17 -7.80 -9.12
N LEU A 31 3.88 -8.85 -8.35
CA LEU A 31 2.76 -8.84 -7.41
C LEU A 31 2.97 -7.78 -6.32
N GLN A 32 4.17 -7.67 -5.76
CA GLN A 32 4.49 -6.68 -4.74
C GLN A 32 4.31 -5.24 -5.26
N LEU A 33 4.75 -4.97 -6.49
CA LEU A 33 4.56 -3.69 -7.16
C LEU A 33 3.09 -3.34 -7.30
N HIS A 34 2.26 -4.29 -7.73
CA HIS A 34 0.82 -4.06 -7.88
C HIS A 34 0.09 -3.98 -6.54
N LEU A 35 0.53 -4.70 -5.51
CA LEU A 35 0.01 -4.54 -4.15
C LEU A 35 0.28 -3.12 -3.62
N LYS A 36 1.48 -2.56 -3.87
CA LYS A 36 1.77 -1.15 -3.54
C LYS A 36 0.91 -0.18 -4.34
N CYS A 37 0.67 -0.44 -5.62
CA CYS A 37 -0.22 0.39 -6.43
C CYS A 37 -1.68 0.30 -5.93
N LEU A 38 -2.13 -0.90 -5.56
CA LEU A 38 -3.48 -1.13 -5.08
C LEU A 38 -3.73 -0.48 -3.70
N PHE A 39 -2.68 -0.28 -2.90
CA PHE A 39 -2.75 0.53 -1.67
C PHE A 39 -3.32 1.94 -1.91
N PHE A 40 -3.00 2.54 -3.05
CA PHE A 40 -3.52 3.86 -3.42
C PHE A 40 -5.03 3.83 -3.72
N ARG A 41 -5.59 2.68 -4.10
CA ARG A 41 -7.03 2.52 -4.27
C ARG A 41 -7.71 2.17 -2.95
N THR A 42 -7.19 1.20 -2.21
CA THR A 42 -7.79 0.77 -0.95
C THR A 42 -6.72 0.37 0.06
N ARG A 43 -6.99 0.66 1.33
CA ARG A 43 -6.18 0.16 2.46
C ARG A 43 -6.87 -0.98 3.20
N VAL A 44 -8.06 -1.37 2.76
CA VAL A 44 -8.72 -2.62 3.12
C VAL A 44 -8.45 -3.63 2.02
N ILE A 45 -7.75 -4.71 2.38
CA ILE A 45 -7.52 -5.83 1.49
C ILE A 45 -8.11 -7.09 2.11
N ASN A 46 -8.76 -7.91 1.29
CA ASN A 46 -9.31 -9.20 1.66
C ASN A 46 -8.84 -10.27 0.67
N LYS A 47 -9.15 -11.54 0.99
CA LYS A 47 -8.74 -12.68 0.16
C LYS A 47 -9.28 -12.59 -1.28
N GLN A 48 -10.48 -12.04 -1.47
CA GLN A 48 -11.09 -11.93 -2.80
C GLN A 48 -10.34 -10.92 -3.67
N ILE A 49 -10.00 -9.75 -3.13
CA ILE A 49 -9.17 -8.74 -3.80
C ILE A 49 -7.80 -9.30 -4.18
N ILE A 50 -7.16 -10.05 -3.27
CA ILE A 50 -5.86 -10.68 -3.54
C ILE A 50 -5.98 -11.70 -4.68
N ASN A 51 -7.00 -12.55 -4.62
CA ASN A 51 -7.24 -13.55 -5.67
C ASN A 51 -7.49 -12.89 -7.02
N GLU A 52 -8.27 -11.81 -7.06
CA GLU A 52 -8.57 -11.10 -8.30
C GLU A 52 -7.34 -10.42 -8.90
N LEU A 53 -6.51 -9.82 -8.04
CA LEU A 53 -5.22 -9.28 -8.46
C LEU A 53 -4.32 -10.36 -9.05
N VAL A 54 -4.20 -11.51 -8.38
CA VAL A 54 -3.34 -12.60 -8.82
C VAL A 54 -3.82 -13.19 -10.15
N ARG A 55 -5.13 -13.43 -10.31
CA ARG A 55 -5.70 -13.90 -11.58
C ARG A 55 -5.48 -12.90 -12.71
N SER A 56 -5.59 -11.60 -12.42
CA SER A 56 -5.38 -10.54 -13.41
C SER A 56 -3.92 -10.46 -13.86
N LEU A 57 -2.97 -10.72 -12.97
CA LEU A 57 -1.53 -10.64 -13.26
C LEU A 57 -0.97 -11.94 -13.85
N PHE A 58 -1.48 -13.09 -13.40
CA PHE A 58 -0.93 -14.41 -13.70
C PHE A 58 -2.07 -15.37 -14.09
N PRO A 59 -2.73 -15.15 -15.23
CA PRO A 59 -3.89 -15.95 -15.65
C PRO A 59 -3.56 -17.43 -15.86
N ASN A 60 -2.28 -17.75 -16.10
CA ASN A 60 -1.81 -19.11 -16.35
C ASN A 60 -1.37 -19.86 -15.08
N ILE A 61 -1.36 -19.21 -13.91
CA ILE A 61 -0.95 -19.85 -12.65
C ILE A 61 -2.19 -20.48 -12.00
N GLU A 62 -2.21 -21.82 -11.96
CA GLU A 62 -3.26 -22.54 -11.24
C GLU A 62 -3.09 -22.43 -9.72
N MET A 63 -4.03 -21.73 -9.08
CA MET A 63 -4.08 -21.58 -7.62
C MET A 63 -4.72 -22.79 -6.93
N ASN A 64 -4.23 -23.99 -7.24
CA ASN A 64 -4.72 -25.23 -6.62
C ASN A 64 -4.03 -25.46 -5.27
N GLY A 65 -4.79 -25.77 -4.22
CA GLY A 65 -4.29 -26.10 -2.87
C GLY A 65 -4.45 -24.99 -1.84
N MET A 66 -5.01 -25.33 -0.67
CA MET A 66 -5.31 -24.36 0.39
C MET A 66 -4.07 -23.72 1.03
N SER A 67 -2.94 -24.44 1.08
CA SER A 67 -1.71 -23.98 1.76
C SER A 67 -1.01 -22.83 1.02
N ASP A 68 -0.85 -22.96 -0.31
CA ASP A 68 -0.20 -21.94 -1.14
C ASP A 68 -1.01 -20.63 -1.15
N LEU A 69 -2.34 -20.76 -1.28
CA LEU A 69 -3.27 -19.64 -1.19
C LEU A 69 -3.21 -18.95 0.17
N ALA A 70 -3.23 -19.71 1.27
CA ALA A 70 -3.17 -19.15 2.62
C ALA A 70 -1.85 -18.42 2.88
N THR A 71 -0.73 -18.96 2.40
CA THR A 71 0.59 -18.33 2.52
C THR A 71 0.63 -17.04 1.73
N LEU A 72 0.14 -17.04 0.48
CA LEU A 72 0.08 -15.85 -0.37
C LEU A 72 -0.78 -14.75 0.24
N HIS A 73 -1.96 -15.11 0.75
CA HIS A 73 -2.85 -14.17 1.45
C HIS A 73 -2.15 -13.55 2.65
N THR A 74 -1.48 -14.37 3.47
CA THR A 74 -0.76 -13.89 4.65
C THR A 74 0.35 -12.92 4.28
N TRP A 75 1.11 -13.22 3.23
CA TRP A 75 2.18 -12.35 2.75
C TRP A 75 1.67 -11.03 2.16
N ALA A 76 0.59 -11.08 1.37
CA ALA A 76 -0.03 -9.88 0.80
C ALA A 76 -0.61 -8.99 1.91
N LEU A 77 -1.30 -9.58 2.88
CA LEU A 77 -1.84 -8.87 4.06
C LEU A 77 -0.73 -8.22 4.88
N ARG A 78 0.39 -8.93 5.11
CA ARG A 78 1.54 -8.39 5.81
C ARG A 78 2.15 -7.20 5.06
N SER A 79 2.33 -7.31 3.75
CA SER A 79 2.85 -6.24 2.90
C SER A 79 1.99 -4.97 3.01
N TYR A 80 0.66 -5.12 2.99
CA TYR A 80 -0.29 -4.02 3.18
C TYR A 80 -0.18 -3.35 4.54
N ARG A 81 -0.01 -4.15 5.60
CA ARG A 81 0.20 -3.63 6.95
C ARG A 81 1.48 -2.82 7.02
N ASP A 82 2.55 -3.30 6.39
CA ASP A 82 3.85 -2.63 6.38
C ASP A 82 3.78 -1.29 5.62
N TYR A 83 3.10 -1.23 4.46
CA TYR A 83 2.88 0.03 3.73
C TYR A 83 2.06 1.04 4.53
N ASN A 84 0.97 0.57 5.16
CA ASN A 84 0.17 1.39 6.07
C ASN A 84 1.03 1.95 7.21
N MET A 85 1.84 1.10 7.85
CA MET A 85 2.70 1.50 8.97
C MET A 85 3.71 2.57 8.57
N ILE A 86 4.33 2.44 7.38
CA ILE A 86 5.29 3.43 6.87
C ILE A 86 4.64 4.80 6.71
N ILE A 87 3.47 4.87 6.06
CA ILE A 87 2.76 6.15 5.88
C ILE A 87 2.33 6.75 7.22
N ARG A 88 1.80 5.92 8.13
CA ARG A 88 1.43 6.39 9.47
C ARG A 88 2.64 6.95 10.22
N ARG A 89 3.79 6.28 10.13
CA ARG A 89 5.03 6.73 10.78
C ARG A 89 5.49 8.08 10.22
N GLU A 90 5.54 8.24 8.91
CA GLU A 90 5.91 9.51 8.27
C GLU A 90 4.99 10.64 8.70
N LEU A 91 3.67 10.42 8.71
CA LEU A 91 2.72 11.43 9.16
C LEU A 91 2.86 11.76 10.65
N ARG A 92 3.03 10.75 11.52
CA ARG A 92 3.22 10.95 12.96
C ARG A 92 4.49 11.74 13.27
N ASN A 93 5.57 11.53 12.52
CA ASN A 93 6.81 12.26 12.72
C ASN A 93 6.67 13.78 12.52
N LEU A 94 5.67 14.21 11.75
CA LEU A 94 5.39 15.63 11.51
C LEU A 94 4.54 16.28 12.61
N VAL A 95 3.85 15.49 13.42
CA VAL A 95 2.85 15.98 14.40
C VAL A 95 3.50 16.89 15.47
N PRO A 96 4.63 16.53 16.11
CA PRO A 96 5.21 17.38 17.16
C PRO A 96 5.60 18.77 16.65
N GLU A 97 6.22 18.83 15.47
CA GLU A 97 6.61 20.10 14.84
C GLU A 97 5.38 20.94 14.46
N PHE A 98 4.32 20.30 13.96
CA PHE A 98 3.07 20.98 13.63
C PHE A 98 2.40 21.58 14.86
N ILE A 99 2.25 20.80 15.94
CA ILE A 99 1.69 21.24 17.22
C ILE A 99 2.49 22.43 17.75
N ARG A 100 3.82 22.36 17.73
CA ARG A 100 4.71 23.46 18.14
C ARG A 100 4.52 24.71 17.27
N LYS A 101 4.50 24.55 15.93
CA LYS A 101 4.36 25.67 14.97
C LYS A 101 3.06 26.44 15.19
N TYR A 102 1.94 25.74 15.37
CA TYR A 102 0.63 26.36 15.55
C TYR A 102 0.23 26.56 17.02
N ARG A 103 1.12 26.20 17.96
CA ARG A 103 0.90 26.23 19.42
C ARG A 103 -0.46 25.63 19.79
N LEU A 104 -0.71 24.41 19.32
CA LEU A 104 -1.94 23.68 19.59
C LEU A 104 -1.92 23.11 21.00
N SER A 105 -3.09 22.98 21.58
CA SER A 105 -3.35 22.43 22.92
C SER A 105 -4.72 21.76 22.90
N GLU A 106 -5.07 21.05 23.98
CA GLU A 106 -6.41 20.47 24.14
C GLU A 106 -7.54 21.49 23.95
N SER A 107 -7.31 22.74 24.38
CA SER A 107 -8.27 23.84 24.30
C SER A 107 -8.21 24.65 23.00
N ARG A 108 -7.17 24.50 22.19
CA ARG A 108 -6.98 25.28 20.96
C ARG A 108 -7.38 24.47 19.74
N GLN A 109 -8.49 24.87 19.13
CA GLN A 109 -9.03 24.18 17.96
C GLN A 109 -8.10 24.29 16.74
N LEU A 110 -7.90 23.13 16.12
CA LEU A 110 -7.24 22.96 14.84
C LEU A 110 -8.18 23.35 13.70
N THR A 111 -7.64 24.03 12.68
CA THR A 111 -8.39 24.33 11.45
C THR A 111 -7.92 23.45 10.30
N THR A 112 -8.83 23.13 9.38
CA THR A 112 -8.50 22.42 8.13
C THR A 112 -7.48 23.20 7.29
N GLN A 113 -7.52 24.53 7.34
CA GLN A 113 -6.59 25.39 6.63
C GLN A 113 -5.14 25.18 7.09
N GLN A 114 -4.89 25.14 8.41
CA GLN A 114 -3.54 24.90 8.95
C GLN A 114 -2.97 23.56 8.48
N ILE A 115 -3.79 22.50 8.43
CA ILE A 115 -3.37 21.21 7.88
C ILE A 115 -3.00 21.33 6.40
N SER A 116 -3.84 22.01 5.61
CA SER A 116 -3.64 22.15 4.16
C SER A 116 -2.38 22.95 3.81
N GLU A 117 -2.04 23.97 4.61
CA GLU A 117 -0.82 24.78 4.44
C GLU A 117 0.43 24.00 4.84
N TYR A 118 0.33 23.09 5.81
CA TYR A 118 1.46 22.34 6.32
C TYR A 118 1.75 21.07 5.51
N ILE A 119 0.71 20.29 5.19
CA ILE A 119 0.83 19.08 4.36
C ILE A 119 0.30 19.38 2.97
N THR A 120 1.14 20.02 2.17
CA THR A 120 0.87 20.28 0.75
C THR A 120 1.01 19.00 -0.09
N GLU A 121 0.55 19.06 -1.33
CA GLU A 121 0.78 18.00 -2.33
C GLU A 121 2.25 17.58 -2.41
N LYS A 122 3.14 18.58 -2.51
CA LYS A 122 4.59 18.36 -2.58
C LYS A 122 5.11 17.57 -1.38
N VAL A 123 4.60 17.86 -0.18
CA VAL A 123 5.02 17.20 1.06
C VAL A 123 4.63 15.73 1.03
N TRP A 124 3.34 15.42 0.81
CA TRP A 124 2.94 14.01 0.83
C TRP A 124 3.48 13.22 -0.37
N MET A 125 3.63 13.85 -1.55
CA MET A 125 4.24 13.21 -2.73
C MET A 125 5.68 12.79 -2.45
N SER A 126 6.43 13.59 -1.69
CA SER A 126 7.80 13.25 -1.28
C SER A 126 7.86 11.99 -0.39
N PHE A 127 6.82 11.73 0.41
CA PHE A 127 6.75 10.52 1.24
C PHE A 127 6.49 9.30 0.37
N LEU A 128 5.58 9.44 -0.60
CA LEU A 128 5.29 8.39 -1.56
C LEU A 128 6.52 8.02 -2.37
N LYS A 129 7.25 9.01 -2.90
CA LYS A 129 8.46 8.76 -3.69
C LYS A 129 9.55 8.02 -2.91
N ARG A 130 9.66 8.22 -1.60
CA ARG A 130 10.65 7.51 -0.76
C ARG A 130 10.27 6.05 -0.48
N HIS A 131 8.98 5.71 -0.44
CA HIS A 131 8.50 4.44 0.12
C HIS A 131 7.66 3.60 -0.85
N MET A 132 7.04 4.23 -1.84
CA MET A 132 6.05 3.67 -2.77
C MET A 132 6.23 4.22 -4.19
N ASP A 133 7.49 4.30 -4.66
CA ASP A 133 7.85 4.68 -6.04
C ASP A 133 7.53 3.55 -7.02
N VAL A 134 6.23 3.27 -7.19
CA VAL A 134 5.73 2.16 -8.02
C VAL A 134 4.67 2.60 -9.02
N ILE A 135 4.29 3.87 -8.98
CA ILE A 135 3.23 4.44 -9.81
C ILE A 135 3.82 5.37 -10.88
N ASP A 136 3.12 5.49 -12.00
CA ASP A 136 3.32 6.63 -12.89
C ASP A 136 2.66 7.85 -12.23
N GLU A 137 3.48 8.71 -11.61
CA GLU A 137 3.03 9.92 -10.90
C GLU A 137 2.22 10.84 -11.82
N LYS A 138 2.62 10.96 -13.09
CA LYS A 138 1.95 11.84 -14.04
C LYS A 138 0.54 11.32 -14.33
N LYS A 139 0.43 10.08 -14.76
CA LYS A 139 -0.88 9.48 -15.09
C LYS A 139 -1.76 9.28 -13.86
N THR A 140 -1.17 9.01 -12.70
CA THR A 140 -1.93 8.72 -11.46
C THR A 140 -2.38 9.99 -10.75
N PHE A 141 -1.62 11.08 -10.79
CA PHE A 141 -1.97 12.30 -10.05
C PHE A 141 -2.13 13.53 -10.95
N LYS A 142 -1.10 13.88 -11.73
CA LYS A 142 -1.12 15.12 -12.55
C LYS A 142 -2.26 15.14 -13.56
N ASP A 143 -2.46 14.02 -14.25
CA ASP A 143 -3.50 13.86 -15.26
C ASP A 143 -4.86 13.45 -14.64
N GLN A 144 -4.93 13.27 -13.32
CA GLN A 144 -6.13 12.83 -12.60
C GLN A 144 -6.38 13.70 -11.35
N PRO A 145 -6.90 14.94 -11.50
CA PRO A 145 -7.14 15.85 -10.37
C PRO A 145 -8.00 15.23 -9.26
N ARG A 146 -8.96 14.37 -9.61
CA ARG A 146 -9.79 13.62 -8.64
C ARG A 146 -8.96 12.74 -7.71
N ASN A 147 -7.91 12.10 -8.23
CA ASN A 147 -7.00 11.28 -7.44
C ASN A 147 -6.21 12.14 -6.45
N THR A 148 -5.69 13.28 -6.91
CA THR A 148 -4.98 14.24 -6.05
C THR A 148 -5.88 14.74 -4.93
N THR A 149 -7.13 15.11 -5.24
CA THR A 149 -8.12 15.53 -4.24
C THR A 149 -8.43 14.42 -3.23
N ALA A 150 -8.72 13.21 -3.71
CA ALA A 150 -9.07 12.08 -2.86
C ALA A 150 -7.91 11.69 -1.92
N PHE A 151 -6.71 11.59 -2.46
CA PHE A 151 -5.54 11.21 -1.68
C PHE A 151 -5.10 12.32 -0.70
N THR A 152 -5.19 13.58 -1.11
CA THR A 152 -4.96 14.72 -0.21
C THR A 152 -5.96 14.71 0.95
N LYS A 153 -7.24 14.49 0.66
CA LYS A 153 -8.28 14.35 1.70
C LYS A 153 -7.95 13.22 2.67
N PHE A 154 -7.50 12.07 2.16
CA PHE A 154 -7.04 10.97 3.01
C PHE A 154 -5.88 11.40 3.92
N ILE A 155 -4.82 11.97 3.36
CA ILE A 155 -3.62 12.37 4.10
C ILE A 155 -3.97 13.40 5.18
N HIS A 156 -4.73 14.44 4.83
CA HIS A 156 -5.16 15.47 5.79
C HIS A 156 -6.01 14.90 6.90
N SER A 157 -6.96 14.01 6.56
CA SER A 157 -7.80 13.37 7.56
C SER A 157 -6.99 12.47 8.49
N ALA A 158 -6.07 11.66 7.95
CA ALA A 158 -5.20 10.81 8.75
C ALA A 158 -4.29 11.63 9.68
N PHE A 159 -3.74 12.73 9.17
CA PHE A 159 -2.89 13.62 9.96
C PHE A 159 -3.67 14.30 11.10
N ASN A 160 -4.89 14.77 10.82
CA ASN A 160 -5.78 15.30 11.86
C ASN A 160 -5.97 14.30 13.00
N LEU A 161 -6.25 13.03 12.68
CA LEU A 161 -6.41 11.98 13.68
C LEU A 161 -5.15 11.82 14.54
N PHE A 162 -3.95 11.85 13.96
CA PHE A 162 -2.70 11.76 14.75
C PHE A 162 -2.44 12.99 15.63
N ILE A 163 -2.87 14.17 15.22
CA ILE A 163 -2.84 15.36 16.08
C ILE A 163 -3.77 15.16 17.27
N GLN A 164 -5.01 14.71 17.03
CA GLN A 164 -5.98 14.46 18.10
C GLN A 164 -5.50 13.38 19.07
N GLU A 165 -4.90 12.30 18.56
CA GLU A 165 -4.29 11.25 19.39
C GLU A 165 -3.20 11.80 20.31
N ASN A 166 -2.35 12.70 19.78
CA ASN A 166 -1.26 13.31 20.54
C ASN A 166 -1.76 14.31 21.58
N LEU A 167 -2.77 15.12 21.24
CA LEU A 167 -3.33 16.14 22.13
C LEU A 167 -4.25 15.55 23.21
N LEU A 168 -5.07 14.55 22.87
CA LEU A 168 -6.12 14.02 23.75
C LEU A 168 -5.77 12.67 24.40
N GLY A 169 -4.65 12.04 24.00
CA GLY A 169 -4.25 10.72 24.50
C GLY A 169 -5.24 9.58 24.16
N LYS A 170 -6.15 9.79 23.20
CA LYS A 170 -7.17 8.81 22.82
C LYS A 170 -6.73 8.02 21.59
N GLU A 171 -6.88 6.69 21.64
CA GLU A 171 -6.72 5.86 20.45
C GLU A 171 -7.80 6.17 19.40
N VAL A 172 -7.39 6.34 18.14
CA VAL A 172 -8.28 6.82 17.07
C VAL A 172 -8.71 5.67 16.13
N ASN A 173 -8.79 4.45 16.64
CA ASN A 173 -8.89 3.23 15.84
C ASN A 173 -10.15 3.15 14.95
N ASP A 174 -11.32 3.59 15.42
CA ASP A 174 -12.56 3.46 14.65
C ASP A 174 -12.73 4.52 13.54
N THR A 175 -12.25 5.75 13.77
CA THR A 175 -12.30 6.83 12.75
C THR A 175 -11.37 6.56 11.58
N VAL A 176 -10.26 5.83 11.80
CA VAL A 176 -9.31 5.44 10.75
C VAL A 176 -9.94 4.46 9.74
N LYS A 177 -10.92 3.64 10.15
CA LYS A 177 -11.58 2.67 9.26
C LYS A 177 -12.31 3.35 8.11
N ASN A 178 -12.97 4.49 8.36
CA ASN A 178 -13.70 5.25 7.33
C ASN A 178 -12.78 5.92 6.32
N LEU A 179 -11.55 6.26 6.71
CA LEU A 179 -10.58 6.83 5.78
C LEU A 179 -10.23 5.85 4.67
N ASN A 180 -10.21 4.54 4.96
CA ASN A 180 -9.72 3.49 4.07
C ASN A 180 -10.49 3.37 2.74
N TYR A 181 -11.67 3.97 2.63
CA TYR A 181 -12.52 3.93 1.44
C TYR A 181 -12.46 5.21 0.60
N LEU A 182 -11.84 6.29 1.09
CA LEU A 182 -11.79 7.60 0.40
C LEU A 182 -11.15 7.58 -1.00
N THR A 183 -10.41 6.52 -1.32
CA THR A 183 -9.58 6.42 -2.52
C THR A 183 -10.01 5.30 -3.46
N VAL A 184 -11.11 4.60 -3.16
CA VAL A 184 -11.49 3.34 -3.84
C VAL A 184 -11.64 3.51 -5.36
N ASP A 185 -12.11 4.68 -5.79
CA ASP A 185 -12.37 5.01 -7.19
C ASP A 185 -11.15 5.63 -7.91
N MET A 186 -9.99 5.71 -7.24
CA MET A 186 -8.78 6.28 -7.85
C MET A 186 -8.30 5.42 -9.03
N LYS A 187 -7.93 6.11 -10.13
CA LYS A 187 -7.28 5.50 -11.29
C LYS A 187 -5.77 5.45 -11.09
N VAL A 188 -5.23 4.31 -10.67
CA VAL A 188 -3.81 4.16 -10.37
C VAL A 188 -3.10 3.45 -11.52
N TYR A 189 -1.98 4.01 -11.97
CA TYR A 189 -1.15 3.43 -13.02
C TYR A 189 0.19 3.03 -12.41
N THR A 190 0.67 1.83 -12.74
CA THR A 190 2.01 1.39 -12.36
C THR A 190 3.08 2.27 -13.03
N ALA A 191 4.32 2.21 -12.57
CA ALA A 191 5.43 3.00 -13.12
C ALA A 191 5.71 2.73 -14.61
N ASN A 192 5.34 1.55 -15.12
CA ASN A 192 5.39 1.24 -16.56
C ASN A 192 4.09 1.61 -17.32
N GLY A 193 3.15 2.27 -16.66
CA GLY A 193 1.93 2.81 -17.26
C GLY A 193 0.76 1.83 -17.38
N ASN A 194 0.83 0.63 -16.79
CA ASN A 194 -0.26 -0.34 -16.81
C ASN A 194 -1.40 0.05 -15.87
N ASP A 195 -2.62 -0.32 -16.25
CA ASP A 195 -3.88 -0.02 -15.58
C ASP A 195 -4.65 -1.30 -15.18
N ILE A 196 -3.92 -2.40 -14.96
CA ILE A 196 -4.52 -3.69 -14.57
C ILE A 196 -5.43 -3.53 -13.34
N LEU A 197 -5.06 -2.62 -12.43
CA LEU A 197 -5.83 -2.40 -11.21
C LEU A 197 -7.24 -1.89 -11.47
N GLN A 198 -7.50 -1.17 -12.56
CA GLN A 198 -8.81 -0.59 -12.89
C GLN A 198 -9.83 -1.68 -13.21
N ARG A 199 -9.39 -2.87 -13.61
CA ARG A 199 -10.24 -4.03 -13.88
C ARG A 199 -10.74 -4.70 -12.59
N ILE A 200 -10.09 -4.43 -11.47
CA ILE A 200 -10.49 -4.98 -10.17
C ILE A 200 -11.58 -4.08 -9.58
N ASP A 201 -12.79 -4.62 -9.49
CA ASP A 201 -13.94 -3.92 -8.89
C ASP A 201 -13.87 -3.98 -7.35
N ILE A 202 -13.07 -3.07 -6.78
CA ILE A 202 -12.87 -3.00 -5.33
C ILE A 202 -14.16 -2.66 -4.59
N ARG A 203 -15.11 -1.92 -5.19
CA ARG A 203 -16.36 -1.55 -4.51
C ARG A 203 -17.22 -2.78 -4.27
N SER A 204 -17.45 -3.57 -5.32
CA SER A 204 -18.17 -4.84 -5.23
C SER A 204 -17.48 -5.80 -4.26
N LEU A 205 -16.14 -5.94 -4.36
CA LEU A 205 -15.36 -6.85 -3.50
C LEU A 205 -15.31 -6.42 -2.03
N LEU A 206 -15.69 -5.19 -1.72
CA LEU A 206 -15.83 -4.66 -0.36
C LEU A 206 -17.29 -4.47 0.06
N ASN A 207 -18.26 -4.83 -0.78
CA ASN A 207 -19.70 -4.62 -0.58
C ASN A 207 -20.08 -3.15 -0.31
N LEU A 208 -19.40 -2.20 -0.95
CA LEU A 208 -19.65 -0.76 -0.75
C LEU A 208 -20.86 -0.24 -1.53
N ASP A 209 -21.36 -0.99 -2.50
CA ASP A 209 -22.53 -0.58 -3.32
C ASP A 209 -23.87 -0.88 -2.64
N ARG A 210 -23.84 -1.44 -1.43
CA ARG A 210 -25.01 -1.74 -0.59
C ARG A 210 -25.20 -0.76 0.57
N GLN A 211 -24.43 0.34 0.58
CA GLN A 211 -24.46 1.41 1.59
C GLN A 211 -25.01 2.69 0.99
#